data_AF-A0A8J9X5R2-F1
#
_entry.id   AF-A0A8J9X5R2-F1
#
_cell.length_a   1.000
_cell.length_b   1.000
_cell.length_c   1.000
_cell.angle_alpha   90.00
_cell.angle_beta   90.00
_cell.angle_gamma   90.00
#
_symmetry.space_group_name_H-M   'P 1'
#
loop_
_entity.id
_entity.type
_entity.pdbx_description
1 polymer ?
#
loop_
_entity_poly.entity_id
_entity_poly.type
_entity_poly.pdbx_seq_one_letter_code
_entity_poly.pdbx_strand_id
1 'polypeptide(L)'
;HFWNVMVEKGYIYMGTYSGWYSVRDECFYTESELIDGKAPTGAEVSWVAKEESYFFKLSQFEEKLLDLYESNPHFIAPESRKNEVVSFVKGGLRDLSISRTSFKWGVPVPDDEDHVMYVWVDALTNYISALGYPDMGEGSDFSKFWPASIHIVGKDILRFHAVYWPAMLMAAELPLPKRLFAHGWWTKDGQKISKSIGNVIDPVELVNK
;
A
#
# COMPACT_ATOMS: atom_id res chain seq x y z
N HIS A 1 -2.29 9.81 15.34
CA HIS A 1 -1.31 9.07 16.15
C HIS A 1 -0.26 8.37 15.27
N PHE A 2 -0.63 7.37 14.45
CA PHE A 2 0.32 6.60 13.61
C PHE A 2 1.28 7.47 12.79
N TRP A 3 0.75 8.51 12.12
CA TRP A 3 1.56 9.51 11.40
C TRP A 3 2.61 10.18 12.28
N ASN A 4 2.22 10.70 13.44
CA ASN A 4 3.10 11.43 14.35
C ASN A 4 4.24 10.55 14.86
N VAL A 5 3.98 9.26 15.13
CA VAL A 5 5.04 8.31 15.50
C VAL A 5 6.12 8.23 14.42
N MET A 6 5.73 8.17 13.14
CA MET A 6 6.67 8.15 12.03
C MET A 6 7.40 9.50 11.84
N VAL A 7 6.75 10.63 12.12
CA VAL A 7 7.37 11.97 12.15
C VAL A 7 8.42 12.05 13.26
N GLU A 8 8.05 11.70 14.49
CA GLU A 8 8.91 11.73 15.68
C GLU A 8 10.16 10.85 15.52
N LYS A 9 10.02 9.70 14.84
CA LYS A 9 11.13 8.81 14.50
C LYS A 9 11.95 9.27 13.27
N GLY A 10 11.57 10.37 12.63
CA GLY A 10 12.31 10.97 11.53
C GLY A 10 12.15 10.24 10.19
N TYR A 11 11.10 9.44 10.03
CA TYR A 11 10.79 8.73 8.79
C TYR A 11 9.92 9.52 7.80
N ILE A 12 9.34 10.65 8.24
CA ILE A 12 8.56 11.55 7.40
C ILE A 12 9.30 12.89 7.27
N TYR A 13 9.35 13.44 6.05
CA TYR A 13 9.93 14.76 5.78
C TYR A 13 9.17 15.49 4.67
N MET A 14 9.21 16.82 4.65
CA MET A 14 8.63 17.61 3.56
C MET A 14 9.58 17.67 2.36
N GLY A 15 9.04 17.57 1.15
CA GLY A 15 9.78 17.74 -0.09
C GLY A 15 8.88 18.15 -1.25
N THR A 16 9.46 18.21 -2.45
CA THR A 16 8.71 18.47 -3.68
C THR A 16 8.80 17.28 -4.62
N TYR A 17 7.66 16.76 -5.09
CA TYR A 17 7.63 15.66 -6.04
C TYR A 17 7.44 16.15 -7.48
N SER A 18 8.03 15.42 -8.44
CA SER A 18 7.62 15.45 -9.84
C SER A 18 7.66 14.04 -10.42
N GLY A 19 6.59 13.61 -11.10
CA GLY A 19 6.49 12.25 -11.63
C GLY A 19 5.13 11.95 -12.27
N TRP A 20 4.97 10.71 -12.75
CA TRP A 20 3.74 10.26 -13.39
C TRP A 20 2.75 9.78 -12.34
N TYR A 21 1.50 10.24 -12.41
CA TYR A 21 0.46 9.87 -11.46
C TYR A 21 -0.73 9.22 -12.14
N SER A 22 -1.18 8.09 -11.61
CA SER A 22 -2.44 7.44 -11.98
C SER A 22 -3.51 7.79 -10.96
N VAL A 23 -4.59 8.45 -11.41
CA VAL A 23 -5.78 8.68 -10.58
C VAL A 23 -6.50 7.36 -10.29
N ARG A 24 -6.52 6.43 -11.25
CA ARG A 24 -7.24 5.15 -11.11
C ARG A 24 -6.62 4.25 -10.04
N ASP A 25 -5.30 4.20 -10.01
CA ASP A 25 -4.57 3.37 -9.05
C ASP A 25 -4.23 4.15 -7.77
N GLU A 26 -4.52 5.46 -7.78
CA GLU A 26 -4.08 6.45 -6.81
C GLU A 26 -2.62 6.24 -6.43
N CYS A 27 -1.71 6.23 -7.42
CA CYS A 27 -0.31 5.90 -7.20
C CYS A 27 0.61 6.66 -8.16
N PHE A 28 1.80 7.03 -7.66
CA PHE A 28 2.86 7.59 -8.49
C PHE A 28 3.73 6.48 -9.08
N TYR A 29 4.22 6.72 -10.29
CA TYR A 29 5.09 5.84 -11.04
C TYR A 29 6.28 6.64 -11.58
N THR A 30 7.43 5.99 -11.61
CA THR A 30 8.61 6.49 -12.32
C THR A 30 8.51 6.21 -13.82
N GLU A 31 9.27 6.93 -14.63
CA GLU A 31 9.36 6.68 -16.09
C GLU A 31 9.68 5.22 -16.40
N SER A 32 10.61 4.61 -15.64
CA SER A 32 11.02 3.21 -15.79
C SER A 32 9.95 2.19 -15.42
N GLU A 33 8.93 2.59 -14.65
CA GLU A 33 7.81 1.72 -14.32
C GLU A 33 6.69 1.79 -15.35
N LEU A 34 6.73 2.74 -16.30
CA LEU A 34 5.71 2.85 -17.32
C LEU A 34 5.90 1.79 -18.41
N ILE A 35 4.78 1.20 -18.84
CA ILE A 35 4.70 0.27 -19.95
C ILE A 35 3.89 0.95 -21.03
N ASP A 36 4.52 1.27 -22.17
CA ASP A 36 3.91 2.01 -23.29
C ASP A 36 3.19 3.32 -22.85
N GLY A 37 3.81 4.04 -21.90
CA GLY A 37 3.28 5.30 -21.36
C GLY A 37 2.13 5.14 -20.35
N LYS A 38 1.88 3.92 -19.84
CA LYS A 38 0.83 3.62 -18.85
C LYS A 38 1.40 2.98 -17.60
N ALA A 39 0.67 3.04 -16.49
CA ALA A 39 1.02 2.30 -15.27
C ALA A 39 1.07 0.78 -15.54
N PRO A 40 1.82 -0.03 -14.76
CA PRO A 40 1.85 -1.50 -14.91
C PRO A 40 0.49 -2.19 -14.84
N THR A 41 -0.51 -1.53 -14.24
CA THR A 41 -1.91 -1.97 -14.16
C THR A 41 -2.69 -1.70 -15.45
N GLY A 42 -2.10 -0.99 -16.42
CA GLY A 42 -2.73 -0.42 -17.61
C GLY A 42 -3.50 0.87 -17.37
N ALA A 43 -3.23 1.62 -16.29
CA ALA A 43 -3.88 2.90 -16.03
C ALA A 43 -3.23 4.04 -16.82
N GLU A 44 -4.03 5.02 -17.24
CA GLU A 44 -3.53 6.29 -17.75
C GLU A 44 -2.78 7.03 -16.65
N VAL A 45 -1.69 7.71 -17.03
CA VAL A 45 -0.88 8.52 -16.14
C VAL A 45 -0.73 9.95 -16.67
N SER A 46 -0.61 10.91 -15.76
CA SER A 46 -0.33 12.31 -16.09
C SER A 46 0.90 12.81 -15.34
N TRP A 47 1.72 13.63 -16.01
CA TRP A 47 2.89 14.23 -15.37
C TRP A 47 2.45 15.31 -14.37
N VAL A 48 2.92 15.19 -13.13
CA VAL A 48 2.77 16.18 -12.08
C VAL A 48 4.13 16.83 -11.86
N ALA A 49 4.19 18.17 -11.93
CA ALA A 49 5.42 18.93 -11.70
C ALA A 49 5.33 19.73 -10.40
N LYS A 50 6.30 19.53 -9.52
CA LYS A 50 6.55 20.32 -8.30
C LYS A 50 5.34 20.47 -7.37
N GLU A 51 4.72 19.36 -6.97
CA GLU A 51 3.75 19.35 -5.87
C GLU A 51 4.52 19.17 -4.55
N GLU A 52 4.31 20.06 -3.58
CA GLU A 52 4.78 19.84 -2.21
C GLU A 52 4.07 18.63 -1.61
N SER A 53 4.83 17.77 -0.93
CA SER A 53 4.30 16.58 -0.29
C SER A 53 5.18 16.17 0.87
N TYR A 54 4.57 15.51 1.85
CA TYR A 54 5.28 14.73 2.85
C TYR A 54 5.73 13.40 2.24
N PHE A 55 6.96 13.02 2.52
CA PHE A 55 7.57 11.78 2.04
C PHE A 55 7.88 10.85 3.18
N PHE A 56 7.54 9.58 3.00
CA PHE A 56 8.01 8.48 3.82
C PHE A 56 9.35 7.96 3.27
N LYS A 57 10.34 7.80 4.14
CA LYS A 57 11.69 7.29 3.84
C LYS A 57 11.71 5.79 3.52
N LEU A 58 10.90 5.36 2.56
CA LEU A 58 10.74 3.95 2.16
C LEU A 58 12.07 3.33 1.73
N SER A 59 12.96 4.11 1.11
CA SER A 59 14.29 3.65 0.69
C SER A 59 15.12 3.08 1.85
N GLN A 60 14.93 3.56 3.07
CA GLN A 60 15.64 3.07 4.27
C GLN A 60 15.18 1.68 4.76
N PHE A 61 14.10 1.14 4.17
CA PHE A 61 13.53 -0.15 4.57
C PHE A 61 13.83 -1.27 3.57
N GLU A 62 14.56 -0.99 2.48
CA GLU A 62 14.89 -1.98 1.45
C GLU A 62 15.53 -3.25 2.02
N GLU A 63 16.67 -3.11 2.69
CA GLU A 63 17.37 -4.25 3.32
C GLU A 63 16.52 -4.95 4.38
N LYS A 64 15.81 -4.17 5.22
CA LYS A 64 14.92 -4.74 6.26
C LYS A 64 13.79 -5.58 5.68
N LEU A 65 13.26 -5.19 4.52
CA LEU A 65 12.23 -5.93 3.81
C LEU A 65 12.81 -7.19 3.17
N LEU A 66 13.99 -7.11 2.56
CA LEU A 66 14.68 -8.29 2.02
C LEU A 66 14.96 -9.31 3.13
N ASP A 67 15.48 -8.86 4.28
CA ASP A 67 15.70 -9.68 5.47
C ASP A 67 14.41 -10.35 5.97
N LEU A 68 13.29 -9.61 5.97
CA LEU A 68 11.98 -10.16 6.33
C LEU A 68 11.57 -11.31 5.38
N TYR A 69 11.75 -11.14 4.08
CA TYR A 69 11.34 -12.15 3.09
C TYR A 69 12.25 -13.38 3.06
N GLU A 70 13.52 -13.21 3.45
CA GLU A 70 14.50 -14.29 3.61
C GLU A 70 14.24 -15.07 4.91
N SER A 71 14.13 -14.37 6.04
CA SER A 71 13.94 -14.97 7.36
C SER A 71 12.54 -15.55 7.58
N ASN A 72 11.53 -15.04 6.89
CA ASN A 72 10.16 -15.57 6.89
C ASN A 72 9.72 -15.96 5.46
N PRO A 73 10.12 -17.15 4.97
CA PRO A 73 9.79 -17.56 3.60
C PRO A 73 8.31 -17.63 3.28
N HIS A 74 7.45 -17.77 4.30
CA HIS A 74 6.01 -17.90 4.17
C HIS A 74 5.25 -16.57 4.37
N PHE A 75 5.96 -15.45 4.53
CA PHE A 75 5.35 -14.14 4.70
C PHE A 75 4.45 -13.76 3.51
N ILE A 76 4.82 -14.09 2.27
CA ILE A 76 4.03 -13.82 1.06
C ILE A 76 3.68 -15.12 0.35
N ALA A 77 2.41 -15.28 0.02
CA ALA A 77 1.90 -16.40 -0.76
C ALA A 77 0.98 -15.93 -1.91
N PRO A 78 0.92 -16.65 -3.04
CA PRO A 78 1.77 -17.79 -3.41
C PRO A 78 3.22 -17.36 -3.73
N GLU A 79 4.13 -18.34 -3.89
CA GLU A 79 5.56 -18.09 -4.14
C GLU A 79 5.83 -17.20 -5.35
N SER A 80 5.02 -17.30 -6.41
CA SER A 80 5.13 -16.41 -7.57
C SER A 80 4.97 -14.93 -7.21
N ARG A 81 4.06 -14.61 -6.27
CA ARG A 81 3.86 -13.24 -5.77
C ARG A 81 5.02 -12.79 -4.88
N LYS A 82 5.58 -13.70 -4.07
CA LYS A 82 6.80 -13.44 -3.30
C LYS A 82 7.94 -13.04 -4.24
N ASN A 83 8.18 -13.82 -5.29
CA ASN A 83 9.27 -13.57 -6.24
C ASN A 83 9.11 -12.20 -6.93
N GLU A 84 7.90 -11.83 -7.34
CA GLU A 84 7.61 -10.50 -7.89
C GLU A 84 7.97 -9.38 -6.90
N VAL A 85 7.56 -9.50 -5.63
CA VAL A 85 7.87 -8.50 -4.59
C VAL A 85 9.36 -8.42 -4.32
N VAL A 86 10.04 -9.56 -4.15
CA VAL A 86 11.48 -9.60 -3.91
C VAL A 86 12.25 -8.97 -5.08
N SER A 87 11.88 -9.28 -6.33
CA SER A 87 12.48 -8.68 -7.51
C SER A 87 12.25 -7.17 -7.56
N PHE A 88 11.06 -6.69 -7.19
CA PHE A 88 10.77 -5.26 -7.12
C PHE A 88 11.64 -4.55 -6.07
N VAL A 89 11.72 -5.10 -4.85
CA VAL A 89 12.52 -4.49 -3.77
C VAL A 89 14.02 -4.49 -4.11
N LYS A 90 14.55 -5.57 -4.72
CA LYS A 90 15.92 -5.63 -5.23
C LYS A 90 16.21 -4.63 -6.38
N GLY A 91 15.18 -4.10 -7.02
CA GLY A 91 15.30 -3.06 -8.04
C GLY A 91 15.59 -1.66 -7.47
N GLY A 92 15.55 -1.51 -6.14
CA GLY A 92 15.75 -0.24 -5.46
C GLY A 92 14.43 0.42 -5.06
N LEU A 93 14.29 0.78 -3.80
CA LEU A 93 13.15 1.54 -3.27
C LEU A 93 13.45 3.04 -3.26
N ARG A 94 12.44 3.84 -3.64
CA ARG A 94 12.45 5.30 -3.52
C ARG A 94 11.49 5.74 -2.44
N ASP A 95 11.75 6.91 -1.87
CA ASP A 95 10.87 7.50 -0.88
C ASP A 95 9.48 7.76 -1.47
N LEU A 96 8.46 7.50 -0.65
CA LEU A 96 7.08 7.47 -1.06
C LEU A 96 6.41 8.79 -0.69
N SER A 97 5.80 9.47 -1.65
CA SER A 97 4.91 10.61 -1.40
C SER A 97 3.67 10.12 -0.64
N ILE A 98 3.41 10.68 0.55
CA ILE A 98 2.37 10.27 1.49
C ILE A 98 1.40 11.39 1.88
N SER A 99 1.43 12.54 1.20
CA SER A 99 0.37 13.55 1.28
C SER A 99 0.09 14.24 -0.06
N ARG A 100 -0.96 15.05 -0.12
CA ARG A 100 -1.38 15.85 -1.29
C ARG A 100 -1.95 17.19 -0.86
N THR A 101 -1.80 18.21 -1.69
CA THR A 101 -2.41 19.54 -1.48
C THR A 101 -3.51 19.86 -2.50
N SER A 102 -3.58 19.07 -3.58
CA SER A 102 -4.47 19.28 -4.72
C SER A 102 -5.97 19.07 -4.44
N PHE A 103 -6.34 18.45 -3.30
CA PHE A 103 -7.72 18.26 -2.88
C PHE A 103 -7.84 18.17 -1.35
N LYS A 104 -9.06 18.34 -0.82
CA LYS A 104 -9.35 18.35 0.63
C LYS A 104 -10.08 17.09 1.15
N TRP A 105 -10.44 16.15 0.29
CA TRP A 105 -11.12 14.91 0.69
C TRP A 105 -10.14 13.85 1.20
N GLY A 106 -10.11 13.64 2.52
CA GLY A 106 -9.33 12.60 3.19
C GLY A 106 -8.98 13.00 4.63
N VAL A 107 -8.08 12.26 5.26
CA VAL A 107 -7.60 12.58 6.62
C VAL A 107 -6.55 13.70 6.53
N PRO A 108 -6.72 14.86 7.19
CA PRO A 108 -5.72 15.93 7.17
C PRO A 108 -4.44 15.48 7.87
N VAL A 109 -3.30 15.98 7.41
CA VAL A 109 -2.02 15.80 8.10
C VAL A 109 -2.08 16.56 9.44
N PRO A 110 -1.67 15.94 10.57
CA PRO A 110 -1.61 16.62 11.85
C PRO A 110 -0.75 17.87 11.77
N ASP A 111 -1.28 18.97 12.30
CA ASP A 111 -0.64 20.30 12.32
C ASP A 111 -0.39 20.93 10.93
N ASP A 112 -0.95 20.36 9.85
CA ASP A 112 -0.89 20.90 8.48
C ASP A 112 -2.18 20.55 7.69
N GLU A 113 -3.22 21.38 7.82
CA GLU A 113 -4.51 21.20 7.15
C GLU A 113 -4.45 21.48 5.62
N ASP A 114 -3.32 21.97 5.12
CA ASP A 114 -3.11 22.13 3.68
C ASP A 114 -2.82 20.81 2.99
N HIS A 115 -2.31 19.84 3.75
CA HIS A 115 -2.05 18.49 3.29
C HIS A 115 -3.11 17.49 3.74
N VAL A 116 -3.53 16.64 2.81
CA VAL A 116 -4.33 15.45 3.06
C VAL A 116 -3.43 14.22 2.95
N MET A 117 -3.54 13.29 3.90
CA MET A 117 -2.81 12.03 3.87
C MET A 117 -3.15 11.23 2.61
N TYR A 118 -2.12 10.62 2.03
CA TYR A 118 -2.25 9.68 0.93
C TYR A 118 -3.15 8.51 1.31
N VAL A 119 -4.07 8.14 0.42
CA VAL A 119 -5.14 7.15 0.67
C VAL A 119 -4.62 5.86 1.27
N TRP A 120 -3.42 5.41 0.88
CA TRP A 120 -2.89 4.13 1.35
C TRP A 120 -2.36 4.20 2.78
N VAL A 121 -1.92 5.36 3.28
CA VAL A 121 -1.56 5.50 4.70
C VAL A 121 -2.80 5.31 5.56
N ASP A 122 -3.89 6.00 5.22
CA ASP A 122 -5.17 5.89 5.91
C ASP A 122 -5.78 4.48 5.76
N ALA A 123 -5.91 4.00 4.52
CA ALA A 123 -6.51 2.71 4.22
C ALA A 123 -5.75 1.55 4.87
N LEU A 124 -4.42 1.51 4.86
CA LEU A 124 -3.66 0.43 5.51
C LEU A 124 -3.77 0.48 7.04
N THR A 125 -3.94 1.68 7.61
CA THR A 125 -4.11 1.84 9.07
C THR A 125 -5.42 1.22 9.57
N ASN A 126 -6.39 0.92 8.69
CA ASN A 126 -7.64 0.26 9.06
C ASN A 126 -7.42 -1.04 9.87
N TYR A 127 -6.36 -1.78 9.54
CA TYR A 127 -6.09 -3.09 10.15
C TYR A 127 -5.84 -3.01 11.65
N ILE A 128 -5.24 -1.90 12.09
CA ILE A 128 -4.92 -1.65 13.49
C ILE A 128 -5.94 -0.73 14.16
N SER A 129 -6.53 0.23 13.43
CA SER A 129 -7.54 1.12 13.98
C SER A 129 -8.83 0.38 14.34
N ALA A 130 -9.22 -0.64 13.57
CA ALA A 130 -10.35 -1.51 13.89
C ALA A 130 -10.16 -2.28 15.21
N LEU A 131 -8.92 -2.42 15.68
CA LEU A 131 -8.57 -3.06 16.95
C LEU A 131 -8.39 -2.07 18.11
N GLY A 132 -8.64 -0.78 17.89
CA GLY A 132 -8.53 0.26 18.91
C GLY A 132 -7.14 0.91 19.03
N TYR A 133 -6.23 0.68 18.09
CA TYR A 133 -4.92 1.37 18.08
C TYR A 133 -5.13 2.90 18.15
N PRO A 134 -4.44 3.62 19.06
CA PRO A 134 -3.19 3.26 19.72
C PRO A 134 -3.29 2.58 21.09
N ASP A 135 -4.48 2.19 21.55
CA ASP A 135 -4.59 1.40 22.78
C ASP A 135 -4.09 -0.04 22.55
N MET A 136 -2.90 -0.35 23.08
CA MET A 136 -2.23 -1.64 22.97
C MET A 136 -2.13 -2.36 24.33
N GLY A 137 -2.85 -1.88 25.35
CA GLY A 137 -2.78 -2.40 26.71
C GLY A 137 -3.28 -3.84 26.83
N GLU A 138 -2.90 -4.52 27.91
CA GLU A 138 -3.40 -5.87 28.20
C GLU A 138 -4.93 -5.88 28.29
N GLY A 139 -5.58 -6.78 27.54
CA GLY A 139 -7.04 -6.87 27.47
C GLY A 139 -7.69 -6.06 26.34
N SER A 140 -6.93 -5.23 25.62
CA SER A 140 -7.39 -4.57 24.38
C SER A 140 -7.55 -5.56 23.23
N ASP A 141 -8.41 -5.24 22.26
CA ASP A 141 -8.52 -6.02 21.02
C ASP A 141 -7.21 -6.03 20.24
N PHE A 142 -6.45 -4.93 20.27
CA PHE A 142 -5.11 -4.89 19.69
C PHE A 142 -4.19 -5.95 20.28
N SER A 143 -4.08 -6.03 21.61
CA SER A 143 -3.23 -7.02 22.29
C SER A 143 -3.63 -8.47 22.00
N LYS A 144 -4.92 -8.71 21.72
CA LYS A 144 -5.48 -10.03 21.46
C LYS A 144 -5.34 -10.48 20.01
N PHE A 145 -5.49 -9.56 19.05
CA PHE A 145 -5.62 -9.90 17.63
C PHE A 145 -4.44 -9.45 16.77
N TRP A 146 -3.65 -8.47 17.23
CA TRP A 146 -2.45 -8.01 16.52
C TRP A 146 -1.19 -8.71 17.06
N PRO A 147 -0.25 -9.17 16.20
CA PRO A 147 -0.26 -9.07 14.73
C PRO A 147 -1.28 -9.99 14.06
N ALA A 148 -1.88 -9.49 12.97
CA ALA A 148 -2.83 -10.26 12.18
C ALA A 148 -2.22 -11.59 11.68
N SER A 149 -2.98 -12.67 11.81
CA SER A 149 -2.54 -14.00 11.35
C SER A 149 -2.41 -14.08 9.83
N ILE A 150 -3.26 -13.38 9.08
CA ILE A 150 -3.22 -13.33 7.63
C ILE A 150 -3.91 -12.07 7.09
N HIS A 151 -3.34 -11.46 6.07
CA HIS A 151 -4.01 -10.50 5.19
C HIS A 151 -4.32 -11.19 3.85
N ILE A 152 -5.56 -11.08 3.36
CA ILE A 152 -5.97 -11.61 2.05
C ILE A 152 -6.29 -10.44 1.14
N VAL A 153 -5.61 -10.36 0.00
CA VAL A 153 -5.73 -9.23 -0.93
C VAL A 153 -5.75 -9.70 -2.38
N GLY A 154 -6.22 -8.83 -3.28
CA GLY A 154 -6.00 -9.00 -4.71
C GLY A 154 -4.55 -8.74 -5.10
N LYS A 155 -4.06 -9.42 -6.14
CA LYS A 155 -2.67 -9.23 -6.61
C LYS A 155 -2.34 -7.82 -7.09
N ASP A 156 -3.36 -7.03 -7.44
CA ASP A 156 -3.27 -5.63 -7.87
C ASP A 156 -2.80 -4.69 -6.76
N ILE A 157 -3.16 -4.99 -5.52
CA ILE A 157 -2.78 -4.18 -4.34
C ILE A 157 -1.65 -4.81 -3.52
N LEU A 158 -0.98 -5.84 -4.06
CA LEU A 158 0.08 -6.58 -3.39
C LEU A 158 1.24 -5.68 -2.94
N ARG A 159 1.68 -4.73 -3.77
CA ARG A 159 2.81 -3.83 -3.45
C ARG A 159 2.55 -3.01 -2.18
N PHE A 160 1.33 -2.49 -2.01
CA PHE A 160 0.95 -1.73 -0.82
C PHE A 160 1.04 -2.58 0.45
N HIS A 161 0.67 -3.86 0.38
CA HIS A 161 0.61 -4.75 1.54
C HIS A 161 1.92 -5.48 1.84
N ALA A 162 2.75 -5.70 0.82
CA ALA A 162 4.00 -6.43 0.94
C ALA A 162 5.20 -5.52 1.16
N VAL A 163 5.16 -4.27 0.67
CA VAL A 163 6.29 -3.33 0.71
C VAL A 163 5.97 -2.14 1.61
N TYR A 164 4.93 -1.37 1.30
CA TYR A 164 4.67 -0.11 2.01
C TYR A 164 4.18 -0.36 3.43
N TRP A 165 3.21 -1.26 3.60
CA TRP A 165 2.65 -1.55 4.91
C TRP A 165 3.68 -2.10 5.90
N PRO A 166 4.50 -3.10 5.57
CA PRO A 166 5.51 -3.60 6.51
C PRO A 166 6.57 -2.54 6.80
N ALA A 167 6.96 -1.71 5.82
CA ALA A 167 7.89 -0.60 6.07
C ALA A 167 7.30 0.45 7.04
N MET A 168 6.03 0.84 6.87
CA MET A 168 5.35 1.77 7.77
C MET A 168 5.19 1.17 9.19
N LEU A 169 4.88 -0.12 9.31
CA LEU A 169 4.83 -0.81 10.59
C LEU A 169 6.21 -0.87 11.27
N MET A 170 7.28 -1.19 10.51
CA MET A 170 8.65 -1.15 11.01
C MET A 170 9.04 0.27 11.47
N ALA A 171 8.64 1.30 10.72
CA ALA A 171 8.86 2.69 11.07
C ALA A 171 8.17 3.08 12.37
N ALA A 172 6.96 2.57 12.60
CA ALA A 172 6.20 2.77 13.83
C ALA A 172 6.55 1.77 14.96
N GLU A 173 7.54 0.90 14.75
CA GLU A 173 7.95 -0.17 15.69
C GLU A 173 6.81 -1.11 16.10
N LEU A 174 5.88 -1.36 15.18
CA LEU A 174 4.76 -2.29 15.39
C LEU A 174 5.08 -3.70 14.87
N PRO A 175 4.54 -4.76 15.50
CA PRO A 175 4.63 -6.12 14.99
C PRO A 175 4.07 -6.23 13.57
N LEU A 176 4.72 -7.04 12.73
CA LEU A 176 4.29 -7.29 11.35
C LEU A 176 3.22 -8.38 11.29
N PRO A 177 2.29 -8.33 10.31
CA PRO A 177 1.37 -9.44 10.07
C PRO A 177 2.14 -10.75 9.83
N LYS A 178 1.57 -11.88 10.22
CA LYS A 178 2.27 -13.17 10.10
C LYS A 178 2.36 -13.66 8.66
N ARG A 179 1.38 -13.30 7.82
CA ARG A 179 1.25 -13.76 6.43
C ARG A 179 0.42 -12.82 5.57
N LEU A 180 0.75 -12.77 4.29
CA LEU A 180 0.02 -12.11 3.22
C LEU A 180 -0.28 -13.12 2.11
N PHE A 181 -1.54 -13.21 1.71
CA PHE A 181 -1.98 -14.02 0.58
C PHE A 181 -2.58 -13.13 -0.51
N ALA A 182 -2.00 -13.14 -1.70
CA ALA A 182 -2.47 -12.37 -2.85
C ALA A 182 -3.14 -13.28 -3.88
N HIS A 183 -4.47 -13.21 -3.97
CA HIS A 183 -5.24 -13.99 -4.94
C HIS A 183 -5.23 -13.36 -6.35
N GLY A 184 -5.48 -14.19 -7.36
CA GLY A 184 -5.58 -13.75 -8.76
C GLY A 184 -6.90 -13.05 -9.09
N TRP A 185 -7.04 -12.65 -10.35
CA TRP A 185 -8.29 -12.13 -10.88
C TRP A 185 -9.33 -13.24 -11.00
N TRP A 186 -10.59 -12.86 -10.83
CA TRP A 186 -11.70 -13.67 -11.32
C TRP A 186 -11.85 -13.43 -12.82
N THR A 187 -11.94 -14.51 -13.58
CA THR A 187 -12.02 -14.46 -15.04
C THR A 187 -13.30 -15.14 -15.53
N LYS A 188 -13.87 -14.60 -16.61
CA LYS A 188 -14.92 -15.26 -17.40
C LYS A 188 -14.33 -15.57 -18.77
N ASP A 189 -14.33 -16.85 -19.15
CA ASP A 189 -13.78 -17.33 -20.42
C ASP A 189 -12.32 -16.89 -20.66
N GLY A 190 -11.51 -16.88 -19.58
CA GLY A 190 -10.11 -16.45 -19.61
C GLY A 190 -9.89 -14.94 -19.66
N GLN A 191 -10.95 -14.12 -19.73
CA GLN A 191 -10.87 -12.67 -19.75
C GLN A 191 -11.14 -12.07 -18.37
N LYS A 192 -10.44 -10.97 -18.05
CA LYS A 192 -10.73 -10.18 -16.85
C LYS A 192 -12.16 -9.64 -16.93
N ILE A 193 -12.89 -9.75 -15.82
CA ILE A 193 -14.24 -9.21 -15.73
C ILE A 193 -14.18 -7.67 -15.80
N SER A 194 -14.95 -7.07 -16.71
CA SER A 194 -15.07 -5.61 -16.85
C SER A 194 -16.42 -5.20 -17.45
N LYS A 195 -16.90 -4.01 -17.06
CA LYS A 195 -18.13 -3.43 -17.63
C LYS A 195 -18.02 -3.19 -19.14
N SER A 196 -16.87 -2.73 -19.62
CA SER A 196 -16.65 -2.40 -21.03
C SER A 196 -16.70 -3.62 -21.96
N ILE A 197 -16.27 -4.79 -21.48
CA ILE A 197 -16.32 -6.05 -22.24
C ILE A 197 -17.72 -6.71 -22.15
N GLY A 198 -18.58 -6.26 -21.24
CA GLY A 198 -19.90 -6.85 -21.02
C GLY A 198 -19.86 -8.25 -20.40
N ASN A 199 -18.72 -8.67 -19.87
CA ASN A 199 -18.52 -9.99 -19.26
C ASN A 199 -18.68 -9.97 -17.72
N VAL A 200 -19.39 -8.95 -17.19
CA VAL A 200 -19.69 -8.83 -15.77
C VAL A 200 -20.51 -10.01 -15.30
N ILE A 201 -20.09 -10.58 -14.18
CA ILE A 201 -20.83 -11.60 -13.45
C ILE A 201 -21.31 -10.93 -12.17
N ASP A 202 -22.63 -10.84 -11.99
CA ASP A 202 -23.21 -10.33 -10.76
C ASP A 202 -23.27 -11.48 -9.72
N PRO A 203 -22.52 -11.39 -8.60
CA PRO A 203 -22.55 -12.42 -7.58
C PRO A 203 -23.93 -12.55 -6.91
N VAL A 204 -24.71 -11.47 -6.82
CA VAL A 204 -26.05 -11.48 -6.24
C VAL A 204 -27.03 -12.22 -7.16
N GLU A 205 -26.94 -12.00 -8.47
CA GLU A 205 -27.77 -12.74 -9.43
C GLU A 205 -27.45 -14.25 -9.41
N LEU A 206 -26.16 -14.61 -9.31
CA LEU A 206 -25.71 -16.00 -9.24
C LEU A 206 -26.22 -16.75 -8.03
N VAL A 207 -26.25 -16.12 -6.85
CA VAL A 207 -26.72 -16.76 -5.60
C VAL A 207 -28.23 -17.00 -5.63
N ASN A 208 -28.97 -16.18 -6.38
CA ASN A 208 -30.44 -16.26 -6.49
C ASN A 208 -30.90 -17.17 -7.64
N LYS A 209 -29.98 -17.84 -8.35
CA LYS A 209 -30.26 -18.84 -9.39
C LYS A 209 -30.16 -20.25 -8.83
#